data_AF-A0A210R097-F1
#
_entry.id   AF-A0A210R097-F1
#
_cell.length_a   1.000
_cell.length_b   1.000
_cell.length_c   1.000
_cell.angle_alpha   90.00
_cell.angle_beta   90.00
_cell.angle_gamma   90.00
#
_symmetry.space_group_name_H-M   'P 1'
#
loop_
_entity.id
_entity.type
_entity.pdbx_description
1 polymer ?
#
loop_
_entity_poly.entity_id
_entity_poly.type
_entity_poly.pdbx_seq_one_letter_code
_entity_poly.pdbx_strand_id
1 'polypeptide(L)'
;MEQYKDSRLPATHPLYQPLLRVAKRLLIANQDLPILTELKWKLSIVEDSALNAFVLPTGHVFFTTAMLNLIENEDQLAVVFAHEMAHAVCSHAIETLSKSQFLDYCIIFFMTAIWTMIPSDGIAIITQYFMEKVMHYTFTLTFSRELEEEADVVGLEMAAKACYDVREGSVLWKRMMMVRDLTGAKGLEFTSTHPSNEHRVSTMEQLMPKVIDIRDKCDCPKLPDIDPRIRAKVIQKKVENVVIARKAGQNLALVPMVTSTGKIVQPQK
;
A
#
# COMPACT_ATOMS: atom_id res chain seq x y z
N MET A 1 19.61 -0.51 3.69
CA MET A 1 19.82 -0.29 2.24
C MET A 1 20.68 -1.38 1.58
N GLU A 2 21.54 -2.09 2.32
CA GLU A 2 22.33 -3.24 1.82
C GLU A 2 21.46 -4.35 1.20
N GLN A 3 20.33 -4.69 1.84
CA GLN A 3 19.50 -5.85 1.50
C GLN A 3 18.94 -5.86 0.07
N TYR A 4 18.68 -4.70 -0.53
CA TYR A 4 18.13 -4.58 -1.89
C TYR A 4 19.12 -3.97 -2.88
N LYS A 5 20.40 -3.85 -2.49
CA LYS A 5 21.40 -3.18 -3.33
C LYS A 5 21.54 -3.86 -4.69
N ASP A 6 21.49 -5.19 -4.69
CA ASP A 6 21.72 -6.04 -5.86
C ASP A 6 20.43 -6.39 -6.62
N SER A 7 19.24 -6.19 -6.02
CA SER A 7 17.93 -6.41 -6.65
C SER A 7 17.27 -5.14 -7.16
N ARG A 8 17.94 -3.99 -7.08
CA ARG A 8 17.40 -2.72 -7.62
C ARG A 8 17.56 -2.66 -9.13
N LEU A 9 16.46 -2.40 -9.81
CA LEU A 9 16.49 -2.13 -11.25
C LEU A 9 17.21 -0.81 -11.54
N PRO A 10 17.99 -0.73 -12.64
CA PRO A 10 18.67 0.50 -13.03
C PRO A 10 17.65 1.60 -13.35
N ALA A 11 18.00 2.86 -13.07
CA ALA A 11 17.11 4.00 -13.29
C ALA A 11 16.68 4.21 -14.76
N THR A 12 17.39 3.59 -15.70
CA THR A 12 17.06 3.57 -17.13
C THR A 12 15.96 2.55 -17.48
N HIS A 13 15.56 1.68 -16.56
CA HIS A 13 14.57 0.65 -16.82
C HIS A 13 13.19 1.26 -17.14
N PRO A 14 12.45 0.76 -18.16
CA PRO A 14 11.20 1.37 -18.63
C PRO A 14 10.11 1.47 -17.56
N LEU A 15 10.12 0.59 -16.55
CA LEU A 15 9.18 0.64 -15.43
C LEU A 15 9.25 1.93 -14.61
N TYR A 16 10.36 2.68 -14.65
CA TYR A 16 10.46 3.97 -13.96
C TYR A 16 9.59 5.05 -14.62
N GLN A 17 9.34 4.97 -15.93
CA GLN A 17 8.63 6.03 -16.66
C GLN A 17 7.22 6.35 -16.12
N PRO A 18 6.31 5.36 -15.97
CA PRO A 18 4.99 5.65 -15.39
C PRO A 18 5.07 6.18 -13.96
N LEU A 19 5.95 5.62 -13.13
CA LEU A 19 6.15 6.08 -11.75
C LEU A 19 6.64 7.53 -11.69
N LEU A 20 7.58 7.92 -12.54
CA LEU A 20 8.10 9.29 -12.59
C LEU A 20 7.04 10.29 -13.05
N ARG A 21 6.21 9.91 -14.03
CA ARG A 21 5.06 10.75 -14.44
C ARG A 21 4.07 10.92 -13.30
N VAL A 22 3.72 9.82 -12.62
CA VAL A 22 2.80 9.82 -11.50
C VAL A 22 3.32 10.67 -10.33
N ALA A 23 4.55 10.42 -9.90
CA ALA A 23 5.21 11.17 -8.84
C ALA A 23 5.25 12.67 -9.16
N LYS A 24 5.66 13.05 -10.38
CA LYS A 24 5.72 14.46 -10.79
C LYS A 24 4.35 15.13 -10.71
N ARG A 25 3.29 14.47 -11.18
CA ARG A 25 1.93 15.03 -11.16
C ARG A 25 1.39 15.15 -9.73
N LEU A 26 1.64 14.15 -8.87
CA LEU A 26 1.27 14.19 -7.46
C LEU A 26 1.98 15.34 -6.73
N LEU A 27 3.28 15.51 -6.94
CA LEU A 27 4.06 16.58 -6.30
C LEU A 27 3.59 17.98 -6.74
N ILE A 28 3.34 18.19 -8.03
CA ILE A 28 2.86 19.49 -8.54
C ILE A 28 1.48 19.83 -7.98
N ALA A 29 0.55 18.87 -8.00
CA ALA A 29 -0.83 19.10 -7.57
C ALA A 29 -0.99 19.26 -6.05
N ASN A 30 0.02 18.86 -5.27
CA ASN A 30 -0.01 18.89 -3.81
C ASN A 30 1.11 19.78 -3.23
N GLN A 31 1.64 20.72 -4.01
CA GLN A 31 2.72 21.62 -3.58
C GLN A 31 2.35 22.53 -2.40
N ASP A 32 1.06 22.63 -2.06
CA ASP A 32 0.54 23.30 -0.87
C ASP A 32 0.89 22.58 0.44
N LEU A 33 1.32 21.31 0.38
CA LEU A 33 1.82 20.55 1.52
C LEU A 33 3.34 20.78 1.68
N PRO A 34 3.82 21.52 2.70
CA PRO A 34 5.23 21.91 2.81
C PRO A 34 6.19 20.72 2.80
N ILE A 35 5.83 19.64 3.49
CA ILE A 35 6.62 18.40 3.58
C ILE A 35 6.95 17.80 2.21
N LEU A 36 6.05 17.93 1.22
CA LEU A 36 6.29 17.44 -0.14
C LEU A 36 7.36 18.26 -0.86
N THR A 37 7.49 19.55 -0.52
CA THR A 37 8.49 20.47 -1.09
C THR A 37 9.83 20.44 -0.35
N GLU A 38 9.83 20.07 0.93
CA GLU A 38 11.03 19.99 1.76
C GLU A 38 11.80 18.68 1.56
N LEU A 39 11.09 17.58 1.29
CA LEU A 39 11.70 16.27 1.08
C LEU A 39 12.28 16.12 -0.34
N LYS A 40 13.44 15.44 -0.42
CA LYS A 40 14.04 15.03 -1.71
C LYS A 40 13.50 13.67 -2.11
N TRP A 41 12.39 13.67 -2.85
CA TRP A 41 11.75 12.46 -3.32
C TRP A 41 12.65 11.62 -4.22
N LYS A 42 12.82 10.35 -3.84
CA LYS A 42 13.58 9.35 -4.59
C LYS A 42 12.69 8.15 -4.85
N LEU A 43 12.96 7.48 -5.95
CA LEU A 43 12.22 6.29 -6.35
C LEU A 43 13.20 5.14 -6.58
N SER A 44 12.84 3.95 -6.14
CA SER A 44 13.55 2.73 -6.50
C SER A 44 12.57 1.59 -6.78
N ILE A 45 12.87 0.82 -7.82
CA ILE A 45 12.16 -0.41 -8.12
C ILE A 45 13.04 -1.57 -7.70
N VAL A 46 12.46 -2.48 -6.92
CA VAL A 46 13.10 -3.69 -6.43
C VAL A 46 12.53 -4.87 -7.19
N GLU A 47 13.40 -5.70 -7.75
CA GLU A 47 13.02 -6.97 -8.33
C GLU A 47 12.64 -7.93 -7.20
N ASP A 48 11.33 -8.12 -7.03
CA ASP A 48 10.73 -8.95 -6.01
C ASP A 48 9.37 -9.49 -6.49
N SER A 49 9.07 -10.71 -6.07
CA SER A 49 7.80 -11.41 -6.29
C SER A 49 6.73 -11.04 -5.27
N ALA A 50 7.12 -10.45 -4.12
CA ALA A 50 6.19 -9.94 -3.13
C ALA A 50 5.45 -8.72 -3.67
N LEU A 51 4.13 -8.67 -3.51
CA LEU A 51 3.34 -7.47 -3.78
C LEU A 51 3.62 -6.46 -2.67
N ASN A 52 4.41 -5.42 -2.93
CA ASN A 52 4.80 -4.43 -1.93
C ASN A 52 5.14 -3.05 -2.53
N ALA A 53 4.88 -2.01 -1.75
CA ALA A 53 5.34 -0.64 -1.95
C ALA A 53 5.49 -0.02 -0.55
N PHE A 54 6.48 0.85 -0.37
CA PHE A 54 6.70 1.54 0.92
C PHE A 54 7.45 2.85 0.74
N VAL A 55 7.29 3.77 1.69
CA VAL A 55 8.08 5.00 1.79
C VAL A 55 8.99 5.00 3.02
N LEU A 56 10.18 5.60 2.88
CA LEU A 56 11.03 5.95 4.00
C LEU A 56 10.75 7.39 4.46
N PRO A 57 10.99 7.73 5.75
CA PRO A 57 10.83 9.09 6.27
C PRO A 57 11.58 10.17 5.48
N THR A 58 12.63 9.77 4.74
CA THR A 58 13.45 10.64 3.90
C THR A 58 12.82 10.99 2.54
N GLY A 59 11.62 10.48 2.24
CA GLY A 59 10.95 10.65 0.95
C GLY A 59 11.41 9.65 -0.13
N HIS A 60 12.09 8.57 0.25
CA HIS A 60 12.47 7.51 -0.68
C HIS A 60 11.36 6.45 -0.77
N VAL A 61 10.68 6.40 -1.91
CA VAL A 61 9.60 5.44 -2.21
C VAL A 61 10.15 4.24 -2.96
N PHE A 62 9.69 3.05 -2.58
CA PHE A 62 10.06 1.77 -3.15
C PHE A 62 8.83 1.06 -3.71
N PHE A 63 8.99 0.41 -4.85
CA PHE A 63 7.98 -0.47 -5.45
C PHE A 63 8.63 -1.79 -5.82
N THR A 64 7.93 -2.91 -5.61
CA THR A 64 8.35 -4.19 -6.15
C THR A 64 7.89 -4.37 -7.59
N THR A 65 8.62 -5.18 -8.36
CA THR A 65 8.21 -5.56 -9.72
C THR A 65 6.85 -6.25 -9.73
N ALA A 66 6.55 -7.11 -8.74
CA ALA A 66 5.24 -7.75 -8.66
C ALA A 66 4.11 -6.73 -8.43
N MET A 67 4.31 -5.72 -7.58
CA MET A 67 3.30 -4.68 -7.35
C MET A 67 3.01 -3.90 -8.64
N LEU A 68 4.05 -3.51 -9.38
CA LEU A 68 3.91 -2.83 -10.67
C LEU A 68 3.23 -3.70 -11.73
N ASN A 69 3.45 -5.01 -11.72
CA ASN A 69 2.79 -5.95 -12.63
C ASN A 69 1.29 -6.15 -12.30
N LEU A 70 0.87 -5.90 -11.06
CA LEU A 70 -0.53 -5.97 -10.66
C LEU A 70 -1.32 -4.74 -11.13
N ILE A 71 -0.69 -3.56 -11.08
CA ILE A 71 -1.27 -2.27 -11.42
C ILE A 71 -1.61 -2.20 -12.93
N GLU A 72 -2.87 -1.92 -13.26
CA GLU A 72 -3.35 -1.94 -14.65
C GLU A 72 -3.26 -0.59 -15.37
N ASN A 73 -3.21 0.51 -14.62
CA ASN A 73 -3.24 1.87 -15.18
C ASN A 73 -2.58 2.89 -14.23
N GLU A 74 -2.36 4.11 -14.73
CA GLU A 74 -1.73 5.18 -13.94
C GLU A 74 -2.61 5.68 -12.78
N ASP A 75 -3.94 5.53 -12.86
CA ASP A 75 -4.84 5.92 -11.76
C ASP A 75 -4.66 5.00 -10.54
N GLN A 76 -4.57 3.69 -10.77
CA GLN A 76 -4.23 2.70 -9.73
C GLN A 76 -2.82 2.96 -9.17
N LEU A 77 -1.85 3.27 -10.04
CA LEU A 77 -0.49 3.61 -9.62
C LEU A 77 -0.49 4.85 -8.73
N ALA A 78 -1.25 5.88 -9.11
CA ALA A 78 -1.32 7.12 -8.38
C ALA A 78 -1.94 6.96 -7.00
N VAL A 79 -2.97 6.12 -6.85
CA VAL A 79 -3.54 5.85 -5.52
C VAL A 79 -2.52 5.20 -4.60
N VAL A 80 -1.78 4.18 -5.07
CA VAL A 80 -0.74 3.53 -4.25
C VAL A 80 0.39 4.49 -3.92
N PHE A 81 0.88 5.23 -4.92
CA PHE A 81 1.96 6.19 -4.71
C PHE A 81 1.52 7.29 -3.72
N ALA A 82 0.31 7.81 -3.87
CA ALA A 82 -0.22 8.83 -2.97
C ALA A 82 -0.43 8.30 -1.54
N HIS A 83 -0.86 7.05 -1.38
CA HIS A 83 -0.89 6.35 -0.08
C HIS A 83 0.49 6.31 0.58
N GLU A 84 1.52 5.92 -0.18
CA GLU A 84 2.89 5.95 0.32
C GLU A 84 3.36 7.37 0.65
N MET A 85 3.04 8.37 -0.18
CA MET A 85 3.36 9.76 0.13
C MET A 85 2.64 10.23 1.40
N ALA A 86 1.40 9.81 1.63
CA ALA A 86 0.62 10.16 2.82
C ALA A 86 1.29 9.65 4.11
N HIS A 87 1.87 8.45 4.11
CA HIS A 87 2.65 7.97 5.26
C HIS A 87 3.83 8.89 5.61
N ALA A 88 4.49 9.49 4.61
CA ALA A 88 5.56 10.46 4.85
C ALA A 88 5.00 11.82 5.28
N VAL A 89 3.91 12.29 4.65
CA VAL A 89 3.25 13.56 4.97
C VAL A 89 2.77 13.59 6.42
N CYS A 90 2.11 12.52 6.87
CA CYS A 90 1.61 12.35 8.23
C CYS A 90 2.69 11.86 9.21
N SER A 91 3.94 11.69 8.76
CA SER A 91 5.06 11.25 9.61
C SER A 91 4.80 9.91 10.35
N HIS A 92 4.01 9.01 9.77
CA HIS A 92 3.59 7.75 10.42
C HIS A 92 4.76 6.87 10.86
N ALA A 93 5.85 6.85 10.10
CA ALA A 93 7.05 6.10 10.47
C ALA A 93 7.74 6.69 11.72
N ILE A 94 7.75 8.01 11.86
CA ILE A 94 8.30 8.70 13.05
C ILE A 94 7.38 8.46 14.25
N GLU A 95 6.07 8.56 14.07
CA GLU A 95 5.10 8.29 15.14
C GLU A 95 5.23 6.85 15.65
N THR A 96 5.31 5.88 14.75
CA THR A 96 5.42 4.46 15.10
C THR A 96 6.76 4.18 15.79
N LEU A 97 7.85 4.76 15.30
CA LEU A 97 9.16 4.66 15.95
C LEU A 97 9.14 5.30 17.34
N SER A 98 8.53 6.48 17.50
CA SER A 98 8.44 7.18 18.79
C SER A 98 7.64 6.37 19.82
N LYS A 99 6.52 5.79 19.41
CA LYS A 99 5.70 4.88 20.25
C LYS A 99 6.51 3.65 20.67
N SER A 100 7.28 3.04 19.75
CA SER A 100 8.13 1.89 20.06
C SER A 100 9.29 2.26 20.99
N GLN A 101 9.98 3.38 20.72
CA GLN A 101 11.09 3.86 21.55
C GLN A 101 10.63 4.17 22.97
N PHE A 102 9.45 4.75 23.12
CA PHE A 102 8.85 4.98 24.43
C PHE A 102 8.65 3.66 25.19
N LEU A 103 8.09 2.63 24.53
CA LEU A 103 7.95 1.30 25.13
C LEU A 103 9.31 0.66 25.48
N ASP A 104 10.30 0.78 24.59
CA ASP A 104 11.66 0.29 24.84
C ASP A 104 12.29 0.99 26.05
N TYR A 105 12.12 2.31 26.20
CA TYR A 105 12.58 3.04 27.38
C TYR A 105 11.87 2.61 28.65
N CYS A 106 10.57 2.33 28.60
CA CYS A 106 9.86 1.76 29.74
C CYS A 106 10.46 0.40 30.14
N ILE A 107 10.70 -0.50 29.16
CA ILE A 107 11.29 -1.82 29.41
C ILE A 107 12.70 -1.67 29.97
N ILE A 108 13.54 -0.82 29.37
CA ILE A 108 14.89 -0.55 29.85
C ILE A 108 14.84 -0.02 31.28
N PHE A 109 13.97 0.95 31.60
CA PHE A 109 13.83 1.47 32.96
C PHE A 109 13.55 0.36 33.99
N PHE A 110 12.59 -0.53 33.71
CA PHE A 110 12.31 -1.68 34.57
C PHE A 110 13.49 -2.65 34.66
N MET A 111 14.13 -2.96 33.53
CA MET A 111 15.28 -3.86 33.48
C MET A 111 16.49 -3.27 34.20
N THR A 112 16.72 -1.95 34.11
CA THR A 112 17.76 -1.25 34.86
C THR A 112 17.45 -1.26 36.35
N ALA A 113 16.19 -1.10 36.76
CA ALA A 113 15.80 -1.25 38.17
C ALA A 113 16.02 -2.67 38.72
N ILE A 114 15.94 -3.70 37.87
CA ILE A 114 16.32 -5.09 38.22
C ILE A 114 17.85 -5.25 38.21
N TRP A 115 18.54 -4.64 37.25
CA TRP A 115 20.00 -4.70 37.10
C TRP A 115 20.76 -3.95 38.19
N THR A 116 20.21 -2.88 38.77
CA THR A 116 20.77 -2.26 39.98
C THR A 116 20.83 -3.23 41.16
N MET A 117 20.05 -4.31 41.12
CA MET A 117 20.14 -5.42 42.07
C MET A 117 21.15 -6.50 41.63
N ILE A 118 21.53 -6.60 40.34
CA ILE A 118 22.44 -7.60 39.76
C ILE A 118 23.21 -7.03 38.52
N PRO A 119 24.43 -6.46 38.69
CA PRO A 119 25.11 -5.73 37.62
C PRO A 119 26.01 -6.61 36.71
N SER A 120 26.05 -6.27 35.40
CA SER A 120 26.94 -6.84 34.35
C SER A 120 27.07 -5.93 33.10
N ASP A 121 28.13 -6.12 32.30
CA ASP A 121 28.68 -5.23 31.26
C ASP A 121 27.85 -5.04 29.95
N GLY A 122 26.57 -4.64 30.05
CA GLY A 122 25.63 -4.64 28.91
C GLY A 122 25.65 -3.43 27.94
N ILE A 123 26.48 -2.41 28.15
CA ILE A 123 26.31 -1.10 27.48
C ILE A 123 26.59 -1.17 25.96
N ALA A 124 27.56 -1.96 25.51
CA ALA A 124 27.86 -2.12 24.07
C ALA A 124 26.76 -2.88 23.31
N ILE A 125 26.08 -3.81 23.99
CA ILE A 125 24.97 -4.59 23.42
C ILE A 125 23.76 -3.68 23.16
N ILE A 126 23.50 -2.72 24.04
CA ILE A 126 22.36 -1.81 23.95
C ILE A 126 22.44 -0.94 22.68
N THR A 127 23.63 -0.43 22.34
CA THR A 127 23.80 0.44 21.16
C THR A 127 23.61 -0.34 19.85
N GLN A 128 24.16 -1.56 19.76
CA GLN A 128 23.99 -2.41 18.58
C GLN A 128 22.53 -2.90 18.45
N TYR A 129 21.91 -3.30 19.56
CA TYR A 129 20.50 -3.68 19.62
C TYR A 129 19.57 -2.58 19.13
N PHE A 130 19.82 -1.32 19.52
CA PHE A 130 18.99 -0.19 19.10
C PHE A 130 19.07 0.06 17.59
N MET A 131 20.27 -0.02 17.01
CA MET A 131 20.47 0.20 15.58
C MET A 131 19.84 -0.92 14.73
N GLU A 132 19.91 -2.17 15.21
CA GLU A 132 19.23 -3.30 14.59
C GLU A 132 17.70 -3.16 14.68
N LYS A 133 17.18 -2.68 15.81
CA LYS A 133 15.74 -2.44 16.02
C LYS A 133 15.20 -1.35 15.09
N VAL A 134 15.87 -0.21 14.93
CA VAL A 134 15.45 0.85 14.00
C VAL A 134 15.37 0.31 12.57
N MET A 135 16.36 -0.48 12.16
CA MET A 135 16.37 -1.11 10.84
C MET A 135 15.24 -2.12 10.70
N HIS A 136 15.09 -3.05 11.64
CA HIS A 136 14.03 -4.05 11.64
C HIS A 136 12.65 -3.40 11.57
N TYR A 137 12.37 -2.43 12.44
CA TYR A 137 11.09 -1.75 12.52
C TYR A 137 10.76 -0.96 11.24
N THR A 138 11.74 -0.32 10.61
CA THR A 138 11.50 0.37 9.33
C THR A 138 10.99 -0.60 8.23
N PHE A 139 11.33 -1.89 8.31
CA PHE A 139 10.94 -2.90 7.32
C PHE A 139 9.81 -3.85 7.77
N THR A 140 9.52 -3.95 9.06
CA THR A 140 8.51 -4.88 9.60
C THR A 140 7.37 -4.21 10.35
N LEU A 141 7.42 -2.88 10.56
CA LEU A 141 6.33 -2.18 11.21
C LEU A 141 5.09 -2.21 10.31
N THR A 142 4.13 -2.98 10.76
CA THR A 142 2.74 -2.83 10.37
C THR A 142 2.23 -1.54 10.99
N PHE A 143 1.78 -0.58 10.18
CA PHE A 143 1.14 0.62 10.74
C PHE A 143 -0.16 0.23 11.46
N SER A 144 -0.54 1.02 12.46
CA SER A 144 -1.84 0.81 13.13
C SER A 144 -2.99 1.07 12.16
N ARG A 145 -4.17 0.54 12.46
CA ARG A 145 -5.34 0.70 11.57
C ARG A 145 -5.70 2.17 11.39
N GLU A 146 -5.53 2.96 12.45
CA GLU A 146 -5.79 4.39 12.45
C GLU A 146 -4.84 5.13 11.49
N LEU A 147 -3.55 4.78 11.48
CA LEU A 147 -2.57 5.38 10.56
C LEU A 147 -2.81 4.96 9.11
N GLU A 148 -3.26 3.73 8.88
CA GLU A 148 -3.65 3.27 7.54
C GLU A 148 -4.90 3.98 7.02
N GLU A 149 -5.91 4.19 7.88
CA GLU A 149 -7.12 4.93 7.55
C GLU A 149 -6.81 6.41 7.27
N GLU A 150 -5.92 7.03 8.04
CA GLU A 150 -5.43 8.38 7.77
C GLU A 150 -4.68 8.46 6.43
N ALA A 151 -3.79 7.50 6.16
CA ALA A 151 -3.06 7.43 4.89
C ALA A 151 -4.00 7.19 3.69
N ASP A 152 -5.06 6.39 3.84
CA ASP A 152 -6.09 6.20 2.82
C ASP A 152 -6.82 7.52 2.50
N VAL A 153 -7.21 8.27 3.53
CA VAL A 153 -7.90 9.56 3.37
C VAL A 153 -6.99 10.55 2.66
N VAL A 154 -5.81 10.80 3.21
CA VAL A 154 -4.87 11.79 2.68
C VAL A 154 -4.38 11.39 1.28
N GLY A 155 -4.07 10.11 1.07
CA GLY A 155 -3.64 9.58 -0.21
C GLY A 155 -4.71 9.73 -1.31
N LEU A 156 -5.98 9.42 -1.02
CA LEU A 156 -7.06 9.63 -1.97
C LEU A 156 -7.32 11.11 -2.28
N GLU A 157 -7.22 11.99 -1.28
CA GLU A 157 -7.31 13.44 -1.50
C GLU A 157 -6.17 13.95 -2.40
N MET A 158 -4.95 13.50 -2.14
CA MET A 158 -3.78 13.86 -2.96
C MET A 158 -3.90 13.38 -4.41
N ALA A 159 -4.37 12.14 -4.62
CA ALA A 159 -4.62 11.58 -5.95
C ALA A 159 -5.78 12.30 -6.66
N ALA A 160 -6.82 12.70 -5.93
CA ALA A 160 -7.93 13.49 -6.44
C ALA A 160 -7.47 14.88 -6.92
N LYS A 161 -6.70 15.61 -6.10
CA LYS A 161 -6.09 16.90 -6.46
C LYS A 161 -5.20 16.78 -7.71
N ALA A 162 -4.50 15.67 -7.84
CA ALA A 162 -3.69 15.36 -9.01
C ALA A 162 -4.50 14.92 -10.24
N CYS A 163 -5.83 14.95 -10.18
CA CYS A 163 -6.73 14.64 -11.26
C CYS A 163 -6.68 13.17 -11.76
N TYR A 164 -6.36 12.21 -10.89
CA TYR A 164 -6.48 10.74 -11.16
C TYR A 164 -7.85 10.15 -10.78
N ASP A 165 -8.33 9.14 -11.50
CA ASP A 165 -9.58 8.46 -11.15
C ASP A 165 -9.46 7.65 -9.86
N VAL A 166 -9.75 8.30 -8.73
CA VAL A 166 -9.69 7.71 -7.39
C VAL A 166 -10.63 6.52 -7.17
N ARG A 167 -11.60 6.29 -8.08
CA ARG A 167 -12.45 5.08 -8.04
C ARG A 167 -11.62 3.81 -8.24
N GLU A 168 -10.51 3.91 -8.98
CA GLU A 168 -9.57 2.83 -9.25
C GLU A 168 -8.83 2.34 -7.99
N GLY A 169 -8.76 3.15 -6.93
CA GLY A 169 -8.18 2.72 -5.64
C GLY A 169 -8.90 1.50 -5.06
N SER A 170 -10.23 1.60 -4.94
CA SER A 170 -11.06 0.48 -4.45
C SER A 170 -11.01 -0.74 -5.39
N VAL A 171 -10.79 -0.53 -6.68
CA VAL A 171 -10.62 -1.61 -7.68
C VAL A 171 -9.31 -2.36 -7.45
N LEU A 172 -8.20 -1.63 -7.28
CA LEU A 172 -6.90 -2.21 -7.00
C LEU A 172 -6.91 -3.00 -5.68
N TRP A 173 -7.49 -2.44 -4.60
CA TRP A 173 -7.59 -3.14 -3.32
C TRP A 173 -8.37 -4.45 -3.43
N LYS A 174 -9.52 -4.44 -4.12
CA LYS A 174 -10.28 -5.67 -4.38
C LYS A 174 -9.45 -6.68 -5.18
N ARG A 175 -8.64 -6.23 -6.16
CA ARG A 175 -7.76 -7.11 -6.93
C ARG A 175 -6.67 -7.73 -6.06
N MET A 176 -6.05 -6.97 -5.17
CA MET A 176 -5.09 -7.52 -4.18
C MET A 176 -5.74 -8.59 -3.30
N MET A 177 -6.97 -8.34 -2.80
CA MET A 177 -7.73 -9.32 -2.02
C MET A 177 -8.06 -10.59 -2.82
N MET A 178 -8.44 -10.45 -4.09
CA MET A 178 -8.71 -11.61 -4.96
C MET A 178 -7.44 -12.45 -5.21
N VAL A 179 -6.29 -11.81 -5.44
CA VAL A 179 -5.01 -12.51 -5.59
C VAL A 179 -4.66 -13.29 -4.32
N ARG A 180 -4.88 -12.68 -3.14
CA ARG A 180 -4.74 -13.35 -1.84
C ARG A 180 -5.58 -14.61 -1.75
N ASP A 181 -6.87 -14.48 -2.04
CA ASP A 181 -7.85 -15.55 -1.86
C ASP A 181 -7.65 -16.71 -2.85
N LEU A 182 -7.15 -16.42 -4.06
CA LEU A 182 -6.85 -17.43 -5.08
C LEU A 182 -5.56 -18.21 -4.82
N THR A 183 -4.51 -17.50 -4.41
CA THR A 183 -3.18 -18.09 -4.24
C THR A 183 -2.97 -18.69 -2.85
N GLY A 184 -3.78 -18.29 -1.86
CA GLY A 184 -3.55 -18.62 -0.45
C GLY A 184 -2.21 -18.07 0.06
N ALA A 185 -1.56 -17.20 -0.73
CA ALA A 185 -0.20 -16.77 -0.47
C ALA A 185 -0.20 -15.77 0.67
N LYS A 186 0.50 -16.14 1.75
CA LYS A 186 1.00 -15.25 2.80
C LYS A 186 2.02 -14.20 2.27
N GLY A 187 2.25 -14.14 0.95
CA GLY A 187 3.27 -13.32 0.28
C GLY A 187 2.79 -11.97 -0.28
N LEU A 188 1.60 -11.52 0.12
CA LEU A 188 1.25 -10.10 0.00
C LEU A 188 1.90 -9.36 1.17
N GLU A 189 3.19 -9.05 1.06
CA GLU A 189 3.87 -8.23 2.06
C GLU A 189 3.18 -6.88 2.24
N PHE A 190 2.63 -6.30 1.17
CA PHE A 190 1.79 -5.10 1.27
C PHE A 190 0.64 -5.28 2.25
N THR A 191 -0.04 -6.44 2.26
CA THR A 191 -1.13 -6.68 3.23
C THR A 191 -0.63 -7.00 4.63
N SER A 192 0.65 -7.33 4.77
CA SER A 192 1.30 -7.53 6.07
C SER A 192 1.72 -6.17 6.64
N THR A 193 2.41 -5.32 5.88
CA THR A 193 2.85 -3.98 6.28
C THR A 193 1.68 -2.97 6.33
N HIS A 194 0.69 -3.15 5.45
CA HIS A 194 -0.55 -2.39 5.35
C HIS A 194 -1.75 -3.35 5.47
N PRO A 195 -2.19 -3.71 6.69
CA PRO A 195 -3.30 -4.63 6.90
C PRO A 195 -4.53 -4.30 6.03
N SER A 196 -4.79 -5.13 5.02
CA SER A 196 -5.98 -4.99 4.18
C SER A 196 -7.16 -5.67 4.89
N ASN A 197 -8.21 -4.91 5.17
CA ASN A 197 -9.49 -5.45 5.62
C ASN A 197 -10.60 -5.02 4.64
N GLU A 198 -11.71 -5.77 4.61
CA GLU A 198 -12.91 -5.39 3.84
C GLU A 198 -13.38 -3.97 4.22
N HIS A 199 -13.06 -3.54 5.45
CA HIS A 199 -13.37 -2.21 5.97
C HIS A 199 -12.71 -1.08 5.17
N ARG A 200 -11.42 -1.20 4.79
CA ARG A 200 -10.71 -0.17 4.01
C ARG A 200 -11.35 0.07 2.65
N VAL A 201 -11.77 -0.99 1.96
CA VAL A 201 -12.52 -0.85 0.69
C VAL A 201 -13.82 -0.08 0.92
N SER A 202 -14.55 -0.40 1.99
CA SER A 202 -15.76 0.35 2.36
C SER A 202 -15.44 1.81 2.67
N THR A 203 -14.37 2.09 3.42
CA THR A 203 -13.93 3.45 3.75
C THR A 203 -13.58 4.24 2.49
N MET A 204 -12.79 3.66 1.59
CA MET A 204 -12.49 4.27 0.29
C MET A 204 -13.78 4.57 -0.49
N GLU A 205 -14.72 3.62 -0.56
CA GLU A 205 -16.00 3.83 -1.25
C GLU A 205 -16.87 4.93 -0.59
N GLN A 206 -16.84 5.04 0.74
CA GLN A 206 -17.54 6.09 1.50
C GLN A 206 -16.91 7.47 1.31
N LEU A 207 -15.60 7.56 1.09
CA LEU A 207 -14.88 8.81 0.82
C LEU A 207 -15.15 9.35 -0.59
N MET A 208 -15.64 8.53 -1.52
CA MET A 208 -15.79 8.89 -2.93
C MET A 208 -16.51 10.22 -3.19
N PRO A 209 -17.66 10.55 -2.53
CA PRO A 209 -18.30 11.84 -2.75
C PRO A 209 -17.39 13.02 -2.41
N LYS A 210 -16.63 12.92 -1.31
CA LYS A 210 -15.68 13.95 -0.87
C LYS A 210 -14.52 14.08 -1.85
N VAL A 211 -13.89 12.97 -2.24
CA VAL A 211 -12.71 13.03 -3.11
C VAL A 211 -13.08 13.40 -4.55
N ILE A 212 -14.28 13.06 -5.03
CA ILE A 212 -14.80 13.54 -6.33
C ILE A 212 -15.06 15.06 -6.27
N ASP A 213 -15.65 15.57 -5.20
CA ASP A 213 -15.82 17.03 -5.01
C ASP A 213 -14.48 17.77 -4.99
N ILE A 214 -13.42 17.18 -4.41
CA ILE A 214 -12.06 17.73 -4.49
C ILE A 214 -11.57 17.80 -5.95
N ARG A 215 -11.80 16.77 -6.76
CA ARG A 215 -11.44 16.81 -8.19
C ARG A 215 -12.14 17.94 -8.91
N ASP A 216 -13.44 18.09 -8.66
CA ASP A 216 -14.26 19.11 -9.31
C ASP A 216 -13.77 20.52 -8.93
N LYS A 217 -13.39 20.73 -7.67
CA LYS A 217 -12.77 21.97 -7.18
C LYS A 217 -11.38 22.25 -7.76
N CYS A 218 -10.68 21.22 -8.22
CA CYS A 218 -9.38 21.33 -8.90
C CYS A 218 -9.50 21.44 -10.42
N ASP A 219 -10.70 21.69 -10.95
CA ASP A 219 -10.99 21.79 -12.39
C ASP A 219 -10.50 20.57 -13.19
N CYS A 220 -10.56 19.39 -12.57
CA CYS A 220 -10.10 18.16 -13.20
C CYS A 220 -10.98 17.75 -14.40
N PRO A 221 -10.41 17.04 -15.40
CA PRO A 221 -11.21 16.43 -16.45
C PRO A 221 -12.29 15.52 -15.88
N LYS A 222 -13.46 15.54 -16.55
CA LYS A 222 -14.58 14.66 -16.21
C LYS A 222 -14.14 13.20 -16.21
N LEU A 223 -14.58 12.48 -15.19
CA LEU A 223 -14.34 11.05 -15.08
C LEU A 223 -15.06 10.28 -16.21
N PRO A 224 -14.53 9.12 -16.64
CA PRO A 224 -15.24 8.24 -17.55
C PRO A 224 -16.64 7.86 -17.02
N ASP A 225 -17.62 7.81 -17.93
CA ASP A 225 -19.01 7.48 -17.63
C ASP A 225 -19.16 6.10 -16.96
N ILE A 226 -18.30 5.16 -17.37
CA ILE A 226 -18.27 3.81 -16.81
C ILE A 226 -17.45 3.83 -15.54
N ASP A 227 -18.11 3.54 -14.41
CA ASP A 227 -17.45 3.37 -13.13
C ASP A 227 -16.65 2.05 -13.10
N PRO A 228 -15.32 2.09 -12.91
CA PRO A 228 -14.48 0.89 -12.95
C PRO A 228 -14.82 -0.12 -11.84
N ARG A 229 -15.46 0.33 -10.75
CA ARG A 229 -15.90 -0.52 -9.63
C ARG A 229 -16.99 -1.51 -10.05
N ILE A 230 -17.75 -1.21 -11.11
CA ILE A 230 -18.76 -2.13 -11.66
C ILE A 230 -18.07 -3.39 -12.20
N ARG A 231 -16.99 -3.22 -12.98
CA ARG A 231 -16.21 -4.34 -13.52
C ARG A 231 -15.56 -5.14 -12.39
N ALA A 232 -15.02 -4.47 -11.38
CA ALA A 232 -14.41 -5.12 -10.22
C ALA A 232 -15.40 -6.03 -9.48
N LYS A 233 -16.64 -5.57 -9.24
CA LYS A 233 -17.70 -6.38 -8.61
C LYS A 233 -18.03 -7.65 -9.39
N VAL A 234 -18.07 -7.57 -10.72
CA VAL A 234 -18.31 -8.74 -11.59
C VAL A 234 -17.16 -9.75 -11.48
N ILE A 235 -15.91 -9.28 -11.48
CA ILE A 235 -14.72 -10.15 -11.34
C ILE A 235 -14.68 -10.78 -9.95
N GLN A 236 -14.95 -10.00 -8.89
CA GLN A 236 -15.00 -10.47 -7.51
C GLN A 236 -15.95 -11.65 -7.35
N LYS A 237 -17.18 -11.52 -7.85
CA LYS A 237 -18.18 -12.60 -7.78
C LYS A 237 -17.73 -13.87 -8.51
N LYS A 238 -16.99 -13.75 -9.61
CA LYS A 238 -16.40 -14.93 -10.29
C LYS A 238 -15.33 -15.60 -9.44
N VAL A 239 -14.45 -14.80 -8.84
CA VAL A 239 -13.38 -15.30 -7.97
C VAL A 239 -13.97 -16.02 -6.76
N GLU A 240 -14.98 -15.43 -6.11
CA GLU A 240 -15.71 -16.06 -5.01
C GLU A 240 -16.30 -17.42 -5.42
N ASN A 241 -16.99 -17.49 -6.57
CA ASN A 241 -17.53 -18.75 -7.09
C ASN A 241 -16.43 -19.81 -7.32
N VAL A 242 -15.29 -19.41 -7.87
CA VAL A 242 -14.13 -20.29 -8.09
C VAL A 242 -13.54 -20.77 -6.76
N VAL A 243 -13.39 -19.89 -5.78
CA VAL A 243 -12.88 -20.24 -4.44
C VAL A 243 -13.81 -21.20 -3.72
N ILE A 244 -15.13 -20.97 -3.79
CA ILE A 244 -16.15 -21.87 -3.23
C ILE A 244 -16.08 -23.25 -3.91
N ALA A 245 -16.04 -23.29 -5.25
CA ALA A 245 -15.93 -24.53 -6.00
C ALA A 245 -14.66 -25.32 -5.65
N ARG A 246 -13.51 -24.62 -5.53
CA ARG A 246 -12.24 -25.22 -5.13
C ARG A 246 -12.32 -25.82 -3.72
N LYS A 247 -12.92 -25.11 -2.76
CA LYS A 247 -13.12 -25.60 -1.38
C LYS A 247 -14.06 -26.81 -1.33
N ALA A 248 -15.06 -26.85 -2.22
CA ALA A 248 -16.00 -27.95 -2.33
C ALA A 248 -15.45 -29.16 -3.13
N GLY A 249 -14.18 -29.13 -3.56
CA GLY A 249 -13.58 -30.20 -4.37
C GLY A 249 -14.18 -30.34 -5.77
N GLN A 250 -14.87 -29.30 -6.26
CA GLN A 250 -15.51 -29.32 -7.58
C GLN A 250 -14.47 -29.13 -8.69
N ASN A 251 -14.74 -29.74 -9.85
CA ASN A 251 -13.96 -29.47 -11.05
C ASN A 251 -14.19 -28.01 -11.50
N LEU A 252 -13.13 -27.21 -11.50
CA LEU A 252 -13.18 -25.79 -11.86
C LEU A 252 -13.64 -25.55 -13.31
N ALA A 253 -13.48 -26.53 -14.20
CA ALA A 253 -14.01 -26.48 -15.57
C ALA A 253 -15.55 -26.47 -15.62
N LEU A 254 -16.22 -26.85 -14.52
CA LEU A 254 -17.69 -26.89 -14.40
C LEU A 254 -18.26 -25.66 -13.66
N VAL A 255 -17.44 -24.65 -13.34
CA VAL A 255 -17.90 -23.43 -12.66
C VAL A 255 -18.51 -22.47 -13.68
N PRO A 256 -19.78 -22.04 -13.52
CA PRO A 256 -20.42 -21.11 -14.44
C PRO A 256 -19.67 -19.77 -14.53
N MET A 257 -19.36 -19.33 -15.74
CA MET A 257 -18.71 -18.04 -15.98
C MET A 257 -19.74 -16.92 -16.00
N VAL A 258 -19.49 -15.84 -15.25
CA VAL A 258 -20.29 -14.61 -15.36
C VAL A 258 -19.74 -13.79 -16.54
N THR A 259 -20.57 -13.17 -17.36
CA THR A 259 -20.09 -12.29 -18.45
C THR A 259 -19.79 -10.89 -17.93
N SER A 260 -19.13 -10.05 -18.72
CA SER A 260 -18.89 -8.62 -18.40
C SER A 260 -20.19 -7.83 -18.16
N THR A 261 -21.34 -8.36 -18.60
CA THR A 261 -22.69 -7.81 -18.40
C THR A 261 -23.46 -8.46 -17.26
N GLY A 262 -22.85 -9.37 -16.48
CA GLY A 262 -23.48 -10.02 -15.34
C GLY A 262 -24.32 -11.26 -15.64
N LYS A 263 -24.45 -11.70 -16.91
CA LYS A 263 -25.17 -12.95 -17.25
C LYS A 263 -24.35 -14.18 -16.88
N ILE A 264 -25.00 -15.18 -16.28
CA ILE A 264 -24.39 -16.49 -15.95
C ILE A 264 -24.38 -17.37 -17.21
N VAL A 265 -23.20 -17.86 -17.59
CA VAL A 265 -23.00 -18.81 -18.68
C VAL A 265 -22.61 -20.16 -18.08
N GLN A 266 -23.42 -21.17 -18.33
CA GLN A 266 -23.15 -22.54 -17.92
C GLN A 266 -21.93 -23.07 -18.70
N PRO A 267 -21.04 -23.85 -18.08
CA PRO A 267 -19.96 -24.51 -18.80
C PRO A 267 -20.54 -25.52 -19.79
N GLN A 268 -19.95 -25.61 -20.98
CA GLN A 268 -20.29 -26.67 -21.92
C GLN A 268 -19.77 -28.00 -21.34
N LYS A 269 -20.67 -28.99 -21.31
CA LYS A 269 -20.38 -30.36 -20.84
C LYS A 269 -19.35 -31.05 -21.72
#